data_AF-A0AAQ4FAG5-F1
#
_entry.id   AF-A0AAQ4FAG5-F1
#
_cell.length_a   1.000
_cell.length_b   1.000
_cell.length_c   1.000
_cell.angle_alpha   90.00
_cell.angle_beta   90.00
_cell.angle_gamma   90.00
#
_symmetry.space_group_name_H-M   'P 1'
#
loop_
_entity.id
_entity.type
_entity.pdbx_description
1 polymer ?
#
loop_
_entity_poly.entity_id
_entity_poly.type
_entity_poly.pdbx_seq_one_letter_code
_entity_poly.pdbx_strand_id
1 'polypeptide(L)'
;MMRQKKCSAVKVLVTLFPRIPKVTTVLLEFFIKRENKVSLLRDPLSHFCQEQSVLAAQDCLQKLHRQFITYQDIRDMVENLMGLHSLCLKRAPITARSLGLVIRKLTIIVGELATSLEKISEVPVTDWMAVGDAVVTRTDKMRIDDQPPFTDYIPKTRDIEPVKLLGAGGFGTRT
;
A
#
# COMPACT_ATOMS: atom_id res chain seq x y z
N MET A 1 21.08 19.76 -34.10
CA MET A 1 20.68 19.59 -32.68
C MET A 1 20.58 18.10 -32.39
N MET A 2 21.54 17.54 -31.65
CA MET A 2 21.73 16.10 -31.47
C MET A 2 20.56 15.45 -30.69
N ARG A 3 19.80 14.57 -31.34
CA ARG A 3 18.99 13.56 -30.65
C ARG A 3 19.92 12.45 -30.16
N GLN A 4 20.53 12.64 -29.00
CA GLN A 4 21.14 11.52 -28.28
C GLN A 4 20.03 10.51 -27.97
N LYS A 5 20.19 9.28 -28.45
CA LYS A 5 19.36 8.13 -28.05
C LYS A 5 19.51 8.00 -26.54
N LYS A 6 18.52 8.49 -25.75
CA LYS A 6 18.45 8.21 -24.32
C LYS A 6 18.36 6.68 -24.16
N CYS A 7 19.47 6.02 -23.88
CA CYS A 7 19.43 4.66 -23.38
C CYS A 7 18.57 4.69 -22.12
N SER A 8 17.50 3.91 -22.09
CA SER A 8 16.64 3.81 -20.91
C SER A 8 17.52 3.49 -19.70
N ALA A 9 17.40 4.23 -18.60
CA ALA A 9 18.27 4.10 -17.42
C ALA A 9 18.34 2.65 -16.91
N VAL A 10 17.23 1.92 -16.99
CA VAL A 10 17.18 0.49 -16.65
C VAL A 10 18.04 -0.39 -17.57
N LYS A 11 18.17 -0.06 -18.87
CA LYS A 11 19.06 -0.81 -19.77
C LYS A 11 20.52 -0.62 -19.37
N VAL A 12 20.90 0.62 -19.04
CA VAL A 12 22.23 0.92 -18.49
C VAL A 12 22.45 0.15 -17.19
N LEU A 13 21.46 0.17 -16.29
CA LEU A 13 21.52 -0.55 -15.02
C LEU A 13 21.68 -2.06 -15.20
N VAL A 14 20.90 -2.68 -16.09
CA VAL A 14 20.99 -4.11 -16.40
C VAL A 14 22.36 -4.48 -16.96
N THR A 15 22.98 -3.60 -17.77
CA THR A 15 24.32 -3.85 -18.31
C THR A 15 25.44 -3.68 -17.29
N LEU A 16 25.39 -2.64 -16.46
CA LEU A 16 26.47 -2.31 -15.52
C LEU A 16 26.35 -3.05 -14.19
N PHE A 17 25.12 -3.23 -13.69
CA PHE A 17 24.83 -3.80 -12.38
C PHE A 17 23.70 -4.84 -12.48
N PRO A 18 23.88 -5.95 -13.22
CA PRO A 18 22.82 -6.93 -13.47
C PRO A 18 22.28 -7.61 -12.21
N ARG A 19 23.02 -7.59 -11.10
CA ARG A 19 22.61 -8.19 -9.83
C ARG A 19 21.41 -7.48 -9.22
N ILE A 20 21.37 -6.14 -9.29
CA ILE A 20 20.32 -5.32 -8.69
C ILE A 20 18.92 -5.68 -9.24
N PRO A 21 18.66 -5.58 -10.56
CA PRO A 21 17.36 -5.92 -11.12
C PRO A 21 17.01 -7.41 -10.91
N LYS A 22 17.99 -8.32 -10.94
CA LYS A 22 17.74 -9.75 -10.66
C LYS A 22 17.27 -10.00 -9.24
N VAL A 23 17.93 -9.39 -8.25
CA VAL A 23 17.54 -9.51 -6.84
C VAL A 23 16.16 -8.90 -6.61
N THR A 24 15.92 -7.70 -7.15
CA THR A 24 14.61 -7.05 -7.04
C THR A 24 13.50 -7.87 -7.68
N THR A 25 13.72 -8.47 -8.86
CA THR A 25 12.77 -9.40 -9.50
C THR A 25 12.39 -10.55 -8.56
N VAL A 26 13.38 -11.28 -8.04
CA VAL A 26 13.13 -12.45 -7.16
C VAL A 26 12.38 -12.03 -5.89
N LEU A 27 12.76 -10.90 -5.29
CA LEU A 27 12.12 -10.39 -4.08
C LEU A 27 10.67 -9.93 -4.34
N LEU A 28 10.41 -9.29 -5.49
CA LEU A 28 9.05 -8.91 -5.90
C LEU A 28 8.18 -10.14 -6.16
N GLU A 29 8.69 -11.16 -6.86
CA GLU A 29 7.97 -12.41 -7.08
C GLU A 29 7.60 -13.09 -5.75
N PHE A 30 8.54 -13.14 -4.81
CA PHE A 30 8.29 -13.69 -3.48
C PHE A 30 7.26 -12.87 -2.70
N PHE A 31 7.37 -11.54 -2.75
CA PHE A 31 6.41 -10.63 -2.13
C PHE A 31 4.99 -10.85 -2.67
N ILE A 32 4.83 -10.86 -4.00
CA ILE A 32 3.54 -11.07 -4.68
C ILE A 32 2.96 -12.42 -4.27
N LYS A 33 3.74 -13.50 -4.31
CA LYS A 33 3.28 -14.83 -3.94
C LYS A 33 2.84 -14.91 -2.47
N ARG A 34 3.51 -14.19 -1.58
CA ARG A 34 3.20 -14.18 -0.15
C ARG A 34 1.95 -13.37 0.16
N GLU A 35 1.82 -12.19 -0.43
CA GLU A 35 0.75 -11.24 -0.13
C GLU A 35 -0.53 -11.58 -0.93
N ASN A 36 -0.48 -12.25 -2.08
CA ASN A 36 -1.66 -12.64 -2.88
C ASN A 36 -2.54 -13.78 -2.25
N LYS A 37 -2.47 -13.98 -0.93
CA LYS A 37 -3.33 -14.96 -0.25
C LYS A 37 -4.71 -14.34 -0.01
N VAL A 38 -5.72 -14.96 -0.60
CA VAL A 38 -7.12 -14.61 -0.37
C VAL A 38 -7.54 -15.12 1.00
N SER A 39 -8.18 -14.27 1.79
CA SER A 39 -8.77 -14.63 3.07
C SER A 39 -10.22 -14.15 3.10
N LEU A 40 -11.15 -15.07 3.37
CA LEU A 40 -12.58 -14.77 3.53
C LEU A 40 -12.89 -14.03 4.83
N LEU A 41 -11.93 -13.99 5.77
CA LEU A 41 -12.07 -13.32 7.06
C LEU A 41 -11.58 -11.86 7.04
N ARG A 42 -11.10 -11.38 5.90
CA ARG A 42 -10.55 -10.03 5.78
C ARG A 42 -11.65 -9.02 5.52
N ASP A 43 -11.61 -7.90 6.23
CA ASP A 43 -12.52 -6.79 5.96
C ASP A 43 -12.30 -6.21 4.54
N PRO A 44 -13.33 -5.64 3.90
CA PRO A 44 -13.23 -5.16 2.52
C PRO A 44 -12.13 -4.11 2.30
N LEU A 45 -11.90 -3.22 3.26
CA LEU A 45 -10.89 -2.16 3.12
C LEU A 45 -9.48 -2.73 3.21
N SER A 46 -9.23 -3.64 4.15
CA SER A 46 -7.96 -4.36 4.26
C SER A 46 -7.72 -5.24 3.04
N HIS A 47 -8.77 -5.86 2.48
CA HIS A 47 -8.66 -6.61 1.24
C HIS A 47 -8.23 -5.70 0.10
N PHE A 48 -8.92 -4.57 -0.08
CA PHE A 48 -8.56 -3.57 -1.08
C PHE A 48 -7.10 -3.10 -0.93
N CYS A 49 -6.66 -2.78 0.28
CA CYS A 49 -5.28 -2.33 0.54
C CYS A 49 -4.23 -3.39 0.17
N GLN A 50 -4.50 -4.66 0.47
CA GLN A 50 -3.62 -5.75 0.05
C GLN A 50 -3.56 -5.82 -1.48
N GLU A 51 -4.72 -5.85 -2.14
CA GLU A 51 -4.78 -5.96 -3.60
C GLU A 51 -4.04 -4.81 -4.29
N GLN A 52 -4.21 -3.58 -3.81
CA GLN A 52 -3.47 -2.43 -4.34
C GLN A 52 -1.95 -2.59 -4.17
N SER A 53 -1.50 -3.16 -3.04
CA SER A 53 -0.07 -3.42 -2.79
C SER A 53 0.48 -4.50 -3.71
N VAL A 54 -0.30 -5.56 -3.96
CA VAL A 54 0.06 -6.65 -4.88
C VAL A 54 0.10 -6.15 -6.33
N LEU A 55 -0.91 -5.40 -6.76
CA LEU A 55 -0.99 -4.83 -8.11
C LEU A 55 0.16 -3.85 -8.37
N ALA A 56 0.50 -2.99 -7.39
CA ALA A 56 1.65 -2.11 -7.44
C ALA A 56 2.95 -2.90 -7.67
N ALA A 57 3.17 -3.97 -6.91
CA ALA A 57 4.34 -4.83 -7.05
C ALA A 57 4.38 -5.55 -8.42
N GLN A 58 3.22 -6.01 -8.92
CA GLN A 58 3.08 -6.65 -10.22
C GLN A 58 3.40 -5.69 -11.37
N ASP A 59 2.89 -4.46 -11.33
CA ASP A 59 3.21 -3.43 -12.32
C ASP A 59 4.71 -3.13 -12.33
N CYS A 60 5.33 -2.94 -11.16
CA CYS A 60 6.77 -2.76 -11.03
C CYS A 60 7.55 -3.93 -11.64
N LEU A 61 7.16 -5.18 -11.32
CA LEU A 61 7.81 -6.38 -11.85
C LEU A 61 7.66 -6.48 -13.39
N GLN A 62 6.48 -6.17 -13.92
CA GLN A 62 6.21 -6.20 -15.35
C GLN A 62 7.05 -5.15 -16.10
N LYS A 63 7.14 -3.93 -15.57
CA LYS A 63 7.97 -2.85 -16.14
C LYS A 63 9.46 -3.17 -16.07
N LEU A 64 9.89 -3.86 -15.00
CA LEU A 64 11.26 -4.34 -14.83
C LEU A 64 11.61 -5.44 -15.85
N HIS A 65 10.74 -6.44 -16.03
CA HIS A 65 10.93 -7.50 -17.04
C HIS A 65 10.98 -6.95 -18.46
N ARG A 66 10.14 -5.96 -18.77
CA ARG A 66 10.13 -5.30 -20.08
C ARG A 66 11.20 -4.22 -20.23
N GLN A 67 12.03 -3.99 -19.21
CA GLN A 67 13.15 -3.05 -19.21
C GLN A 67 12.77 -1.62 -19.65
N PHE A 68 11.64 -1.12 -19.15
CA PHE A 68 11.25 0.28 -19.33
C PHE A 68 10.90 0.99 -18.01
N ILE A 69 11.04 0.32 -16.87
CA ILE A 69 10.85 0.95 -15.55
C ILE A 69 11.79 2.15 -15.38
N THR A 70 11.25 3.23 -14.82
CA THR A 70 11.97 4.45 -14.46
C THR A 70 11.95 4.67 -12.95
N TYR A 71 12.78 5.58 -12.44
CA TYR A 71 12.72 5.95 -11.02
C TYR A 71 11.37 6.60 -10.67
N GLN A 72 10.74 7.30 -11.62
CA GLN A 72 9.46 7.97 -11.41
C GLN A 72 8.34 6.95 -11.20
N ASP A 73 8.34 5.84 -11.95
CA ASP A 73 7.39 4.75 -11.74
C ASP A 73 7.41 4.24 -10.29
N ILE A 74 8.60 4.12 -9.69
CA ILE A 74 8.74 3.64 -8.31
C ILE A 74 8.27 4.71 -7.31
N ARG A 75 8.59 5.99 -7.55
CA ARG A 75 8.10 7.10 -6.73
C ARG A 75 6.58 7.17 -6.73
N ASP A 76 5.97 7.21 -7.91
CA ASP A 76 4.51 7.27 -8.07
C ASP A 76 3.82 6.09 -7.40
N MET A 77 4.38 4.88 -7.55
CA MET A 77 3.88 3.67 -6.90
C MET A 77 3.88 3.82 -5.37
N VAL A 78 5.00 4.26 -4.78
CA VAL A 78 5.12 4.43 -3.33
C VAL A 78 4.24 5.57 -2.83
N GLU A 79 4.18 6.69 -3.53
CA GLU A 79 3.30 7.83 -3.20
C GLU A 79 1.82 7.44 -3.22
N ASN A 80 1.39 6.66 -4.21
CA ASN A 80 0.01 6.16 -4.30
C ASN A 80 -0.34 5.27 -3.09
N LEU A 81 0.57 4.37 -2.69
CA LEU A 81 0.37 3.54 -1.50
C LEU A 81 0.39 4.36 -0.21
N MET A 82 1.24 5.39 -0.12
CA MET A 82 1.24 6.33 1.00
C MET A 82 -0.03 7.17 1.08
N GLY A 83 -0.62 7.53 -0.07
CA GLY A 83 -1.93 8.17 -0.15
C GLY A 83 -3.02 7.26 0.40
N LEU A 84 -3.02 5.98 0.00
CA LEU A 84 -3.94 4.98 0.53
C LEU A 84 -3.75 4.75 2.04
N HIS A 85 -2.49 4.69 2.50
CA HIS A 85 -2.16 4.61 3.93
C HIS A 85 -2.73 5.79 4.71
N SER A 86 -2.56 7.02 4.19
CA SER A 86 -3.08 8.24 4.81
C SER A 86 -4.61 8.26 4.89
N LEU A 87 -5.30 7.69 3.89
CA LEU A 87 -6.74 7.51 3.91
C LEU A 87 -7.17 6.50 4.99
N CYS A 88 -6.47 5.38 5.09
CA CYS A 88 -6.75 4.35 6.09
C CYS A 88 -6.47 4.86 7.51
N LEU A 89 -5.44 5.68 7.69
CA LEU A 89 -4.98 6.19 8.98
C LEU A 89 -6.12 6.84 9.78
N LYS A 90 -7.06 7.51 9.12
CA LYS A 90 -8.20 8.19 9.75
C LYS A 90 -9.42 7.28 9.98
N ARG A 91 -9.59 6.25 9.17
CA ARG A 91 -10.84 5.45 9.08
C ARG A 91 -10.71 4.07 9.70
N ALA A 92 -9.55 3.43 9.51
CA ALA A 92 -9.27 2.07 9.94
C ALA A 92 -7.78 1.97 10.34
N PRO A 93 -7.41 2.37 11.57
CA PRO A 93 -6.02 2.41 12.03
C PRO A 93 -5.31 1.05 11.99
N ILE A 94 -6.03 -0.04 12.30
CA ILE A 94 -5.51 -1.42 12.22
C ILE A 94 -5.09 -1.74 10.77
N THR A 95 -5.96 -1.42 9.81
CA THR A 95 -5.67 -1.60 8.38
C THR A 95 -4.50 -0.73 7.93
N ALA A 96 -4.44 0.52 8.40
CA ALA A 96 -3.32 1.41 8.12
C ALA A 96 -1.99 0.85 8.66
N ARG A 97 -2.00 0.21 9.84
CA ARG A 97 -0.80 -0.43 10.42
C ARG A 97 -0.30 -1.57 9.54
N SER A 98 -1.21 -2.45 9.14
CA SER A 98 -0.90 -3.56 8.24
C SER A 98 -0.34 -3.05 6.91
N LEU A 99 -1.02 -2.08 6.29
CA LEU A 99 -0.56 -1.46 5.04
C LEU A 99 0.79 -0.76 5.19
N GLY A 100 1.04 -0.08 6.30
CA GLY A 100 2.31 0.59 6.56
C GLY A 100 3.50 -0.39 6.62
N LEU A 101 3.29 -1.57 7.23
CA LEU A 101 4.28 -2.64 7.23
C LEU A 101 4.51 -3.21 5.82
N VAL A 102 3.46 -3.31 5.00
CA VAL A 102 3.56 -3.74 3.60
C VAL A 102 4.33 -2.73 2.76
N ILE A 103 4.05 -1.43 2.90
CA ILE A 103 4.77 -0.34 2.23
C ILE A 103 6.25 -0.39 2.59
N ARG A 104 6.58 -0.54 3.88
CA ARG A 104 7.98 -0.64 4.34
C ARG A 104 8.71 -1.82 3.71
N LYS A 105 8.08 -2.99 3.60
CA LYS A 105 8.68 -4.15 2.90
C LYS A 105 8.92 -3.81 1.43
N LEU A 106 7.95 -3.20 0.76
CA LEU A 106 8.09 -2.83 -0.66
C LEU A 106 9.22 -1.83 -0.87
N THR A 107 9.33 -0.78 -0.05
CA THR A 107 10.40 0.21 -0.16
C THR A 107 11.78 -0.40 0.06
N ILE A 108 11.91 -1.42 0.93
CA ILE A 108 13.15 -2.18 1.08
C ILE A 108 13.48 -2.96 -0.21
N ILE A 109 12.49 -3.63 -0.80
CA ILE A 109 12.67 -4.47 -1.99
C ILE A 109 13.08 -3.62 -3.21
N VAL A 110 12.44 -2.46 -3.41
CA VAL A 110 12.68 -1.61 -4.59
C VAL A 110 13.71 -0.51 -4.35
N GLY A 111 14.13 -0.28 -3.10
CA GLY A 111 14.96 0.87 -2.73
C GLY A 111 16.32 0.91 -3.42
N GLU A 112 17.02 -0.23 -3.51
CA GLU A 112 18.31 -0.30 -4.20
C GLU A 112 18.16 -0.10 -5.72
N LEU A 113 17.10 -0.67 -6.31
CA LEU A 113 16.77 -0.48 -7.72
C LEU A 113 16.48 1.00 -8.00
N ALA A 114 15.62 1.63 -7.21
CA ALA A 114 15.23 3.02 -7.35
C ALA A 114 16.43 3.96 -7.18
N THR A 115 17.22 3.78 -6.13
CA THR A 115 18.46 4.53 -5.88
C THR A 115 19.41 4.47 -7.09
N SER A 116 19.54 3.29 -7.70
CA SER A 116 20.43 3.10 -8.84
C SER A 116 19.88 3.77 -10.10
N LEU A 117 18.57 3.71 -10.31
CA LEU A 117 17.89 4.43 -11.41
C LEU A 117 17.98 5.95 -11.23
N GLU A 118 17.87 6.46 -10.01
CA GLU A 118 18.02 7.88 -9.68
C GLU A 118 19.44 8.38 -9.99
N LYS A 119 20.46 7.62 -9.58
CA LYS A 119 21.87 7.93 -9.88
C LYS A 119 22.16 7.95 -11.37
N ILE A 120 21.69 6.96 -12.12
CA ILE A 120 21.87 6.89 -13.59
C ILE A 120 21.12 8.03 -14.29
N SER A 121 20.01 8.47 -13.72
CA SER A 121 19.19 9.57 -14.27
C SER A 121 19.65 10.95 -13.80
N GLU A 122 20.73 11.03 -13.01
CA GLU A 122 21.28 12.27 -12.45
C GLU A 122 20.26 13.09 -11.64
N VAL A 123 19.36 12.42 -10.92
CA VAL A 123 18.38 13.06 -10.03
C VAL A 123 18.76 12.87 -8.56
N PRO A 124 18.26 13.72 -7.64
CA PRO A 124 18.48 13.55 -6.22
C PRO A 124 18.02 12.16 -5.76
N VAL A 125 18.91 11.46 -5.05
CA VAL A 125 18.65 10.12 -4.51
C VAL A 125 17.70 10.22 -3.32
N THR A 126 16.67 9.39 -3.32
CA THR A 126 15.71 9.31 -2.22
C THR A 126 16.20 8.34 -1.16
N ASP A 127 16.07 8.70 0.12
CA ASP A 127 16.28 7.75 1.22
C ASP A 127 15.03 6.85 1.38
N TRP A 128 14.98 5.79 0.59
CA TRP A 128 13.87 4.83 0.58
C TRP A 128 13.66 4.10 1.91
N MET A 129 14.71 3.97 2.72
CA MET A 129 14.62 3.38 4.05
C MET A 129 13.90 4.33 5.00
N ALA A 130 14.30 5.61 5.00
CA ALA A 130 13.63 6.64 5.78
C ALA A 130 12.16 6.81 5.37
N VAL A 131 11.83 6.67 4.07
CA VAL A 131 10.43 6.69 3.60
C VAL A 131 9.63 5.55 4.24
N GLY A 132 10.12 4.32 4.19
CA GLY A 132 9.44 3.17 4.79
C GLY A 132 9.28 3.27 6.31
N ASP A 133 10.33 3.73 7.00
CA ASP A 133 10.31 3.92 8.46
C ASP A 133 9.39 5.06 8.89
N ALA A 134 9.29 6.14 8.11
CA ALA A 134 8.37 7.24 8.37
C ALA A 134 6.90 6.78 8.32
N VAL A 135 6.55 5.89 7.39
CA VAL A 135 5.19 5.33 7.28
C VAL A 135 4.84 4.50 8.51
N VAL A 136 5.75 3.64 8.97
CA VAL A 136 5.52 2.82 10.18
C VAL A 136 5.45 3.69 11.43
N THR A 137 6.38 4.64 11.58
CA THR A 137 6.43 5.57 12.72
C THR A 137 5.14 6.39 12.85
N ARG A 138 4.52 6.80 11.72
CA ARG A 138 3.22 7.49 11.74
C ARG A 138 2.12 6.62 12.32
N THR A 139 2.20 5.32 12.12
CA THR A 139 1.16 4.39 12.54
C THR A 139 1.34 3.92 13.98
N ASP A 140 2.58 3.75 14.44
CA ASP A 140 2.87 3.40 15.85
C ASP A 140 2.50 4.53 16.84
N LYS A 141 2.43 5.78 16.36
CA LYS A 141 1.90 6.90 17.15
C LYS A 141 0.40 6.80 17.42
N MET A 142 -0.32 5.93 16.72
CA MET A 142 -1.73 5.69 16.98
C MET A 142 -1.86 4.58 18.03
N ARG A 143 -2.56 4.87 19.13
CA ARG A 143 -2.90 3.89 20.18
C ARG A 143 -3.94 2.91 19.67
N ILE A 144 -3.52 2.00 18.79
CA ILE A 144 -4.39 1.05 18.10
C ILE A 144 -4.90 -0.05 19.06
N ASP A 145 -4.15 -0.31 20.13
CA ASP A 145 -4.43 -1.39 21.09
C ASP A 145 -5.67 -1.11 21.98
N ASP A 146 -6.26 0.09 21.90
CA ASP A 146 -7.44 0.49 22.69
C ASP A 146 -8.78 0.27 21.95
N GLN A 147 -8.78 -0.19 20.69
CA GLN A 147 -10.04 -0.44 19.95
C GLN A 147 -10.55 -1.86 20.17
N PRO A 148 -11.75 -2.03 20.77
CA PRO A 148 -12.34 -3.35 20.94
C PRO A 148 -12.68 -3.97 19.57
N PRO A 149 -12.66 -5.31 19.46
CA PRO A 149 -13.05 -6.01 18.24
C PRO A 149 -14.47 -5.63 17.81
N PHE A 150 -14.74 -5.61 16.50
CA PHE A 150 -16.08 -5.33 16.00
C PHE A 150 -17.13 -6.37 16.46
N THR A 151 -16.70 -7.59 16.80
CA THR A 151 -17.57 -8.61 17.40
C THR A 151 -18.15 -8.17 18.75
N ASP A 152 -17.46 -7.25 19.43
CA ASP A 152 -17.84 -6.74 20.74
C ASP A 152 -18.49 -5.35 20.62
N TYR A 153 -18.62 -4.84 19.38
CA TYR A 153 -19.27 -3.56 19.12
C TYR A 153 -20.78 -3.70 19.26
N ILE A 154 -21.30 -3.26 20.40
CA ILE A 154 -22.73 -3.05 20.61
C ILE A 154 -23.07 -1.61 20.17
N PRO A 155 -23.87 -1.42 19.10
CA PRO A 155 -24.31 -0.10 18.69
C PRO A 155 -25.01 0.60 19.85
N LYS A 156 -24.70 1.87 20.09
CA LYS A 156 -25.43 2.64 21.09
C LYS A 156 -26.80 2.99 20.51
N THR A 157 -27.81 3.15 21.37
CA THR A 157 -29.18 3.51 20.94
C THR A 157 -29.22 4.77 20.06
N ARG A 158 -28.27 5.69 20.24
CA ARG A 158 -28.10 6.91 19.43
C ARG A 158 -27.58 6.67 18.00
N ASP A 159 -26.98 5.51 17.74
CA ASP A 159 -26.45 5.12 16.44
C ASP A 159 -27.54 4.45 15.57
N ILE A 160 -28.73 4.23 16.14
CA ILE A 160 -29.89 3.64 15.48
C ILE A 160 -30.81 4.78 15.04
N GLU A 161 -30.81 5.10 13.74
CA GLU A 161 -31.79 6.03 13.19
C GLU A 161 -33.14 5.33 12.97
N PRO A 162 -34.24 5.83 13.55
CA PRO A 162 -35.55 5.26 13.31
C PRO A 162 -36.00 5.57 11.87
N VAL A 163 -35.85 4.59 10.98
CA VAL A 163 -36.21 4.71 9.55
C VAL A 163 -37.71 5.00 9.37
N LYS A 164 -38.57 4.46 10.24
CA LYS A 164 -40.00 4.73 10.30
C LYS A 164 -40.60 4.10 11.55
N LEU A 165 -41.50 4.81 12.24
CA LEU A 165 -42.28 4.23 13.35
C LEU A 165 -43.24 3.19 12.77
N LEU A 166 -42.94 1.90 12.95
CA LEU A 166 -43.88 0.82 12.63
C LEU A 166 -44.80 0.61 13.84
N GLY A 167 -45.99 1.22 13.76
CA GLY A 167 -47.11 0.88 14.64
C GLY A 167 -47.32 1.83 15.82
N ALA A 168 -48.10 2.88 15.62
CA ALA A 168 -49.01 3.37 16.65
C ALA A 168 -50.20 2.40 16.73
N GLY A 169 -49.95 1.17 17.18
CA GLY A 169 -50.99 0.16 17.37
C GLY A 169 -51.77 0.49 18.64
N GLY A 170 -53.00 0.99 18.49
CA GLY A 170 -53.93 1.23 19.59
C GLY A 170 -54.34 -0.07 20.28
N PHE A 171 -53.53 -0.55 21.22
CA PHE A 171 -53.93 -1.55 22.19
C PHE A 171 -54.33 -0.84 23.48
N GLY A 172 -55.64 -0.64 23.67
CA GLY A 172 -56.17 -0.20 24.96
C GLY A 172 -57.33 0.81 24.94
N THR A 173 -58.34 0.62 24.10
CA THR A 173 -59.68 1.20 24.38
C THR A 173 -60.76 0.23 23.95
N ARG A 174 -61.11 -0.71 24.83
CA ARG A 174 -62.47 -1.22 24.92
C ARG A 174 -62.84 -1.30 26.40
N THR A 175 -63.64 -0.31 26.77
CA THR A 175 -64.66 -0.33 27.84
C THR A 175 -65.45 -1.63 27.86
#